data_AF-A0A6J1YWQ9-F1
#
_entry.id   AF-A0A6J1YWQ9-F1
#
_cell.length_a   1.000
_cell.length_b   1.000
_cell.length_c   1.000
_cell.angle_alpha   90.00
_cell.angle_beta   90.00
_cell.angle_gamma   90.00
#
_symmetry.space_group_name_H-M   'P 1'
#
loop_
_entity.id
_entity.type
_entity.pdbx_description
1 polymer ?
#
loop_
_entity_poly.entity_id
_entity_poly.type
_entity_poly.pdbx_seq_one_letter_code
_entity_poly.pdbx_strand_id
1 'polypeptide(L)'
;LPDAIENLHNLSKGKMNISHLWTTLSNLNSNLKKNEFLAALKLTTVDEDDEVQIEEFGQVVKDIRDASRLKELQDIVLALDGLEGDMISGKNLESFLGNIGIKSPEEEVEKILQSDLVSDDNMVNVKDCMKALKDTQKFSTFV
;
A
#
# COMPACT_ATOMS: atom_id res chain seq x y z
N LEU A 1 -14.26 -0.38 -34.40
CA LEU A 1 -14.17 -0.22 -32.93
C LEU A 1 -14.68 -1.46 -32.20
N PRO A 2 -15.87 -2.03 -32.50
CA PRO A 2 -16.35 -3.26 -31.87
C PRO A 2 -15.35 -4.43 -31.99
N ASP A 3 -14.82 -4.66 -33.19
CA ASP A 3 -13.86 -5.75 -33.46
C ASP A 3 -12.57 -5.62 -32.65
N ALA A 4 -12.11 -4.39 -32.39
CA ALA A 4 -10.91 -4.14 -31.59
C ALA A 4 -11.15 -4.47 -30.11
N ILE A 5 -12.34 -4.16 -29.59
CA ILE A 5 -12.75 -4.49 -28.23
C ILE A 5 -12.92 -6.01 -28.08
N GLU A 6 -13.55 -6.65 -29.05
CA GLU A 6 -13.72 -8.10 -29.08
C GLU A 6 -12.37 -8.83 -29.13
N ASN A 7 -11.45 -8.38 -29.99
CA ASN A 7 -10.10 -8.94 -30.06
C ASN A 7 -9.33 -8.79 -28.74
N LEU A 8 -9.46 -7.66 -28.05
CA LEU A 8 -8.82 -7.46 -26.75
C LEU A 8 -9.40 -8.38 -25.67
N HIS A 9 -10.72 -8.55 -25.65
CA HIS A 9 -11.39 -9.48 -24.74
C HIS A 9 -11.06 -10.96 -25.06
N ASN A 10 -10.89 -11.32 -26.33
CA ASN A 10 -10.44 -12.66 -26.69
C ASN A 10 -8.97 -12.87 -26.31
N LEU A 11 -8.14 -11.83 -26.41
CA LEU A 11 -6.76 -11.85 -25.94
C LEU A 11 -6.69 -12.05 -24.42
N SER A 12 -7.56 -11.44 -23.61
CA SER A 12 -7.57 -11.65 -22.15
C SER A 12 -7.89 -13.10 -21.75
N LYS A 13 -8.63 -13.81 -22.60
CA LYS A 13 -8.92 -15.25 -22.44
C LYS A 13 -7.79 -16.15 -22.93
N GLY A 14 -6.73 -15.59 -23.51
CA GLY A 14 -5.57 -16.34 -23.98
C GLY A 14 -4.54 -16.58 -22.87
N LYS A 15 -3.58 -17.42 -23.23
CA LYS A 15 -2.31 -17.55 -22.52
C LYS A 15 -1.25 -16.64 -23.13
N MET A 16 -0.26 -16.29 -22.33
CA MET A 16 0.90 -15.52 -22.78
C MET A 16 2.15 -15.92 -22.00
N ASN A 17 3.26 -16.11 -22.73
CA ASN A 17 4.57 -16.28 -22.12
C ASN A 17 4.89 -15.12 -21.15
N ILE A 18 5.44 -15.45 -19.97
CA ILE A 18 5.73 -14.50 -18.89
C ILE A 18 6.55 -13.29 -19.34
N SER A 19 7.57 -13.49 -20.19
CA SER A 19 8.44 -12.41 -20.66
C SER A 19 7.70 -11.42 -21.58
N HIS A 20 6.79 -11.96 -22.41
CA HIS A 20 5.94 -11.17 -23.29
C HIS A 20 4.87 -10.43 -22.50
N LEU A 21 4.30 -11.06 -21.46
CA LEU A 21 3.34 -10.43 -20.56
C LEU A 21 3.96 -9.24 -19.84
N TRP A 22 5.15 -9.39 -19.26
CA TRP A 22 5.86 -8.29 -18.60
C TRP A 22 6.11 -7.12 -19.56
N THR A 23 6.65 -7.42 -20.74
CA THR A 23 6.90 -6.41 -21.78
C THR A 23 5.61 -5.67 -22.17
N THR A 24 4.53 -6.42 -22.40
CA THR A 24 3.23 -5.86 -22.78
C THR A 24 2.66 -4.95 -21.69
N LEU A 25 2.61 -5.42 -20.44
CA LEU A 25 2.09 -4.64 -19.31
C LEU A 25 2.94 -3.40 -18.99
N SER A 26 4.25 -3.49 -19.20
CA SER A 26 5.18 -2.36 -19.05
C SER A 26 4.93 -1.31 -20.12
N ASN A 27 4.75 -1.73 -21.38
CA ASN A 27 4.49 -0.83 -22.51
C ASN A 27 3.11 -0.16 -22.43
N LEU A 28 2.13 -0.84 -21.82
CA LEU A 28 0.79 -0.28 -21.57
C LEU A 28 0.75 0.70 -20.39
N ASN A 29 1.89 0.98 -19.74
CA ASN A 29 2.00 1.83 -18.56
C ASN A 29 0.98 1.45 -17.47
N SER A 30 0.84 0.15 -17.20
CA SER A 30 -0.17 -0.43 -16.29
C SER A 30 -0.05 -0.01 -14.82
N ASN A 31 0.96 0.78 -14.45
CA ASN A 31 1.38 1.07 -13.08
C ASN A 31 1.66 -0.20 -12.25
N LEU A 32 1.82 -1.36 -12.89
CA LEU A 32 2.19 -2.60 -12.22
C LEU A 32 3.68 -2.58 -11.89
N LYS A 33 4.01 -2.60 -10.60
CA LYS A 33 5.41 -2.61 -10.15
C LYS A 33 6.00 -4.02 -10.36
N LYS A 34 7.31 -4.11 -10.62
CA LYS A 34 7.99 -5.40 -10.88
C LYS A 34 7.81 -6.40 -9.73
N ASN A 35 7.83 -5.94 -8.49
CA ASN A 35 7.61 -6.77 -7.32
C ASN A 35 6.16 -7.30 -7.24
N GLU A 36 5.16 -6.48 -7.57
CA GLU A 36 3.75 -6.92 -7.67
C GLU A 36 3.60 -7.99 -8.75
N PHE A 37 4.22 -7.78 -9.91
CA PHE A 37 4.22 -8.75 -11.01
C PHE A 37 4.82 -10.09 -10.57
N LEU A 38 5.99 -10.08 -9.94
CA LEU A 38 6.64 -11.30 -9.42
C LEU A 38 5.83 -11.96 -8.30
N ALA A 39 5.14 -11.18 -7.45
CA ALA A 39 4.26 -11.72 -6.42
C ALA A 39 3.03 -12.41 -7.05
N ALA A 40 2.43 -11.79 -8.07
CA ALA A 40 1.32 -12.38 -8.80
C ALA A 40 1.73 -13.68 -9.52
N LEU A 41 2.90 -13.72 -10.15
CA LEU A 41 3.40 -14.94 -10.79
C LEU A 41 3.56 -16.11 -9.82
N LYS A 42 3.96 -15.86 -8.55
CA LYS A 42 4.07 -16.92 -7.53
C LYS A 42 2.72 -17.53 -7.14
N LEU A 43 1.63 -16.80 -7.37
CA LEU A 43 0.26 -17.19 -7.02
C LEU A 43 -0.57 -17.62 -8.23
N THR A 44 -0.05 -17.39 -9.44
CA THR A 44 -0.71 -17.75 -10.70
C THR A 44 -0.20 -19.11 -11.17
N THR A 45 -1.05 -19.89 -11.82
CA THR A 45 -0.63 -21.13 -12.47
C THR A 45 0.24 -20.82 -13.69
N VAL A 46 1.48 -21.32 -13.71
CA VAL A 46 2.38 -21.28 -14.86
C VAL A 46 2.48 -22.69 -15.42
N ASP A 47 2.34 -22.85 -16.73
CA ASP A 47 2.46 -24.15 -17.38
C ASP A 47 3.90 -24.49 -17.80
N GLU A 48 4.07 -25.61 -18.50
CA GLU A 48 5.38 -26.12 -18.93
C GLU A 48 6.08 -25.24 -19.98
N ASP A 49 5.33 -24.35 -20.65
CA ASP A 49 5.83 -23.44 -21.70
C ASP A 49 6.09 -22.01 -21.17
N ASP A 50 6.16 -21.85 -19.84
CA ASP A 50 6.26 -20.56 -19.15
C ASP A 50 5.13 -19.59 -19.52
N GLU A 51 3.92 -20.12 -19.81
CA GLU A 51 2.75 -19.31 -20.10
C GLU A 51 1.80 -19.21 -18.91
N VAL A 52 1.09 -18.08 -18.84
CA VAL A 52 0.03 -17.83 -17.86
C VAL A 52 -1.27 -17.44 -18.55
N GLN A 53 -2.39 -17.83 -17.97
CA GLN A 53 -3.70 -17.34 -18.37
C GLN A 53 -3.85 -15.87 -17.99
N ILE A 54 -4.07 -14.97 -18.97
CA ILE A 54 -4.03 -13.51 -18.74
C ILE A 54 -5.12 -13.07 -17.75
N GLU A 55 -6.34 -13.59 -17.88
CA GLU A 55 -7.44 -13.31 -16.94
C GLU A 55 -7.15 -13.76 -15.50
N GLU A 56 -6.56 -14.94 -15.32
CA GLU A 56 -6.19 -15.46 -13.99
C GLU A 56 -5.11 -14.57 -13.37
N PHE A 57 -4.05 -14.26 -14.13
CA PHE A 57 -2.99 -13.35 -13.68
C PHE A 57 -3.55 -11.98 -13.28
N GLY A 58 -4.44 -11.42 -14.10
CA GLY A 58 -5.10 -10.14 -13.81
C GLY A 58 -5.94 -10.18 -12.53
N GLN A 59 -6.64 -11.29 -12.28
CA GLN A 59 -7.41 -11.49 -11.05
C GLN A 59 -6.48 -11.56 -9.82
N VAL A 60 -5.37 -12.30 -9.91
CA VAL A 60 -4.37 -12.37 -8.82
C VAL A 60 -3.76 -10.99 -8.52
N VAL A 61 -3.41 -10.22 -9.56
CA VAL A 61 -2.92 -8.84 -9.37
C VAL A 61 -3.95 -7.97 -8.65
N LYS A 62 -5.22 -8.09 -9.03
CA LYS A 62 -6.32 -7.38 -8.36
C LYS A 62 -6.44 -7.79 -6.90
N ASP A 63 -6.41 -9.09 -6.60
CA ASP A 63 -6.55 -9.61 -5.25
C ASP A 63 -5.38 -9.17 -4.34
N ILE A 64 -4.16 -9.14 -4.85
CA ILE A 64 -2.99 -8.59 -4.13
C ILE A 64 -3.22 -7.11 -3.77
N ARG A 65 -3.71 -6.31 -4.72
CA ARG A 65 -3.98 -4.89 -4.50
C ARG A 65 -5.11 -4.66 -3.52
N ASP A 66 -6.19 -5.42 -3.64
CA ASP A 66 -7.32 -5.33 -2.71
C ASP A 66 -6.92 -5.77 -1.29
N ALA A 67 -6.08 -6.80 -1.16
CA ALA A 67 -5.53 -7.21 0.13
C ALA A 67 -4.62 -6.12 0.74
N SER A 68 -3.77 -5.47 -0.06
CA SER A 68 -2.93 -4.35 0.40
C SER A 68 -3.79 -3.18 0.90
N ARG A 69 -4.81 -2.79 0.14
CA ARG A 69 -5.74 -1.71 0.51
C ARG A 69 -6.53 -2.06 1.77
N LEU A 70 -6.95 -3.32 1.91
CA LEU A 70 -7.64 -3.77 3.11
C LEU A 70 -6.72 -3.70 4.34
N LYS A 71 -5.45 -4.08 4.19
CA LYS A 71 -4.46 -3.99 5.26
C LYS A 71 -4.23 -2.53 5.68
N GLU A 72 -4.07 -1.62 4.74
CA GLU A 72 -3.95 -0.17 5.02
C GLU A 72 -5.16 0.37 5.79
N LEU A 73 -6.38 -0.02 5.40
CA LEU A 73 -7.60 0.37 6.12
C LEU A 73 -7.64 -0.19 7.54
N GLN A 74 -7.22 -1.45 7.73
CA GLN A 74 -7.13 -2.06 9.06
C GLN A 74 -6.12 -1.33 9.95
N ASP A 75 -4.97 -0.96 9.40
CA ASP A 75 -3.94 -0.24 10.15
C ASP A 75 -4.45 1.14 10.57
N ILE A 76 -5.16 1.86 9.69
CA ILE A 76 -5.83 3.14 10.06
C ILE A 76 -6.86 2.94 11.17
N VAL A 77 -7.68 1.89 11.12
CA VAL A 77 -8.66 1.59 12.19
C VAL A 77 -7.95 1.33 13.51
N LEU A 78 -6.89 0.52 13.53
CA LEU A 78 -6.09 0.27 14.73
C LEU A 78 -5.46 1.54 15.29
N ALA A 79 -5.02 2.45 14.41
CA ALA A 79 -4.51 3.76 14.83
C ALA A 79 -5.59 4.59 15.54
N LEU A 80 -6.81 4.60 15.00
CA LEU A 80 -7.94 5.33 15.57
C LEU A 80 -8.44 4.72 16.89
N ASP A 81 -8.43 3.39 17.02
CA ASP A 81 -8.81 2.68 18.24
C ASP A 81 -7.88 3.00 19.43
N GLY A 82 -6.65 3.43 19.15
CA GLY A 82 -5.67 3.84 20.17
C GLY A 82 -5.89 5.25 20.74
N LEU A 83 -6.86 6.01 20.21
CA LEU A 83 -7.11 7.39 20.60
C LEU A 83 -8.08 7.49 21.78
N GLU A 84 -7.80 8.41 22.69
CA GLU A 84 -8.74 8.88 23.72
C GLU A 84 -9.23 10.27 23.33
N GLY A 85 -10.34 10.32 22.59
CA GLY A 85 -10.78 11.55 21.94
C GLY A 85 -9.81 11.96 20.84
N ASP A 86 -9.19 13.13 20.97
CA ASP A 86 -8.16 13.65 20.06
C ASP A 86 -6.73 13.49 20.61
N MET A 87 -6.58 12.74 21.70
CA MET A 87 -5.32 12.50 22.39
C MET A 87 -4.82 11.08 22.19
N ILE A 88 -3.50 10.92 22.21
CA ILE A 88 -2.84 9.61 22.26
C ILE A 88 -1.75 9.59 23.33
N SER A 89 -1.64 8.49 24.06
CA SER A 89 -0.54 8.32 25.03
C SER A 89 0.80 8.19 24.32
N GLY A 90 1.85 8.80 24.87
CA GLY A 90 3.21 8.70 24.33
C GLY A 90 3.69 7.25 24.13
N LYS A 91 3.20 6.31 24.96
CA LYS A 91 3.50 4.87 24.84
C LYS A 91 2.90 4.22 23.57
N ASN A 92 1.81 4.77 23.05
CA ASN A 92 1.11 4.26 21.86
C ASN A 92 1.47 5.07 20.60
N LEU A 93 2.17 6.19 20.76
CA LEU A 93 2.46 7.14 19.69
C LEU A 93 3.23 6.48 18.54
N GLU A 94 4.22 5.66 18.83
CA GLU A 94 5.01 4.96 17.79
C GLU A 94 4.15 4.07 16.91
N SER A 95 3.33 3.20 17.53
CA SER A 95 2.42 2.32 16.80
C SER A 95 1.42 3.12 15.98
N PHE A 96 0.90 4.21 16.52
CA PHE A 96 -0.02 5.09 15.81
C PHE A 96 0.62 5.74 14.58
N LEU A 97 1.82 6.33 14.73
CA LEU A 97 2.55 6.94 13.62
C LEU A 97 2.90 5.90 12.55
N GLY A 98 3.30 4.69 12.95
CA GLY A 98 3.54 3.58 12.03
C GLY A 98 2.29 3.19 11.24
N ASN A 99 1.16 3.03 11.94
CA ASN A 99 -0.11 2.59 11.33
C ASN A 99 -0.71 3.61 10.35
N ILE A 100 -0.46 4.90 10.53
CA ILE A 100 -0.89 5.95 9.59
C ILE A 100 0.15 6.25 8.49
N GLY A 101 1.26 5.50 8.45
CA GLY A 101 2.26 5.57 7.39
C GLY A 101 3.30 6.69 7.52
N ILE A 102 3.64 7.12 8.75
CA ILE A 102 4.79 7.99 8.98
C ILE A 102 6.09 7.21 8.82
N LYS A 103 7.04 7.78 8.08
CA LYS A 103 8.39 7.22 7.91
C LYS A 103 9.19 7.39 9.20
N SER A 104 9.91 6.34 9.59
CA SER A 104 10.74 6.31 10.80
C SER A 104 9.97 6.73 12.05
N PRO A 105 8.86 6.04 12.41
CA PRO A 105 8.00 6.45 13.52
C PRO A 105 8.76 6.55 14.85
N GLU A 106 9.74 5.67 15.09
CA GLU A 106 10.64 5.73 16.27
C GLU A 106 11.37 7.08 16.40
N GLU A 107 11.98 7.56 15.30
CA GLU A 107 12.73 8.83 15.26
C GLU A 107 11.79 10.03 15.51
N GLU A 108 10.59 9.99 14.95
CA GLU A 108 9.62 11.07 15.11
C GLU A 108 9.00 11.08 16.51
N VAL A 109 8.79 9.91 17.13
CA VAL A 109 8.36 9.80 18.53
C VAL A 109 9.38 10.44 19.45
N GLU A 110 10.68 10.15 19.29
CA GLU A 110 11.72 10.74 20.14
C GLU A 110 11.67 12.28 20.09
N LYS A 111 11.53 12.86 18.89
CA LYS A 111 11.43 14.31 18.71
C LYS A 111 10.16 14.90 19.33
N ILE A 112 9.02 14.24 19.14
CA ILE A 112 7.73 14.69 19.69
C ILE A 112 7.79 14.63 21.22
N LEU A 113 8.33 13.56 21.80
CA LEU A 113 8.41 13.39 23.24
C LEU A 113 9.36 14.38 23.93
N GLN A 114 10.31 14.96 23.19
CA GLN A 114 11.21 16.02 23.66
C GLN A 114 10.67 17.44 23.40
N SER A 115 9.49 17.57 22.79
CA SER A 115 8.88 18.86 22.42
C SER A 115 7.80 19.29 23.41
N ASP A 116 7.32 20.53 23.27
CA ASP A 116 6.21 21.09 24.06
C ASP A 116 4.83 20.52 23.64
N LEU A 117 4.78 19.48 22.80
CA LEU A 117 3.55 18.83 22.35
C LEU A 117 3.03 17.77 23.33
N VAL A 118 3.82 17.39 24.33
CA VAL A 118 3.45 16.40 25.34
C VAL A 118 2.86 17.10 26.56
N SER A 119 1.69 16.67 27.00
CA SER A 119 1.08 17.13 28.25
C SER A 119 1.77 16.52 29.48
N ASP A 120 1.47 17.08 30.66
CA ASP A 120 1.95 16.53 31.94
C ASP A 120 1.56 15.06 32.15
N ASP A 121 0.40 14.62 31.62
CA ASP A 121 -0.07 13.22 31.67
C ASP A 121 0.57 12.30 30.60
N ASN A 122 1.63 12.73 29.92
CA ASN A 122 2.29 12.01 28.83
C ASN A 122 1.33 11.67 27.66
N MET A 123 0.44 12.61 27.34
CA MET A 123 -0.50 12.54 26.22
C MET A 123 -0.11 13.56 25.15
N VAL A 124 -0.42 13.24 23.89
CA VAL A 124 -0.11 14.07 22.74
C VAL A 124 -1.40 14.34 21.97
N ASN A 125 -1.68 15.61 21.66
CA ASN A 125 -2.79 15.96 20.80
C ASN A 125 -2.46 15.60 19.35
N VAL A 126 -3.28 14.75 18.74
CA VAL A 126 -3.04 14.22 17.40
C VAL A 126 -3.00 15.34 16.37
N LYS A 127 -3.87 16.35 16.48
CA LYS A 127 -3.94 17.44 15.51
C LYS A 127 -2.64 18.26 15.49
N ASP A 128 -2.09 18.55 16.66
CA ASP A 128 -0.85 19.33 16.76
C ASP A 128 0.38 18.50 16.37
N CYS A 129 0.39 17.21 16.73
CA CYS A 129 1.35 16.24 16.21
C CYS A 129 1.36 16.19 14.67
N MET A 130 0.19 16.08 14.02
CA MET A 130 0.10 16.07 12.56
C MET A 130 0.60 17.37 11.91
N LYS A 131 0.38 18.53 12.56
CA LYS A 131 0.93 19.79 12.06
C LYS A 131 2.45 19.78 12.10
N ALA A 132 3.04 19.34 13.21
CA ALA A 132 4.49 19.26 13.35
C ALA A 132 5.14 18.31 12.32
N LEU A 133 4.49 17.17 12.05
CA LEU A 133 4.96 16.18 11.07
C LEU A 133 4.79 16.61 9.61
N LYS A 134 3.81 17.49 9.33
CA LYS A 134 3.60 18.03 7.98
C LYS A 134 4.78 18.86 7.51
N ASP A 135 5.37 19.63 8.41
CA ASP A 135 6.46 20.56 8.09
C ASP A 135 7.78 19.82 7.80
N THR A 136 7.87 18.53 8.13
CA THR A 136 9.06 17.69 7.96
C THR A 136 8.98 16.67 6.80
N GLN A 137 7.90 16.69 6.00
CA GLN A 137 7.66 15.75 4.88
C GLN A 137 7.78 14.26 5.25
N LYS A 138 7.43 13.90 6.48
CA LYS A 138 7.60 12.53 7.01
C LYS A 138 6.49 11.56 6.63
N PHE A 139 5.43 12.05 5.97
CA PHE A 139 4.41 11.19 5.38
C PHE A 139 5.04 10.32 4.28
N SER A 140 4.81 9.02 4.36
CA SER A 140 5.17 8.16 3.24
C SER A 140 4.29 8.51 2.05
N THR A 141 4.89 9.04 0.99
CA THR A 141 4.29 9.11 -0.34
C THR A 141 4.18 7.71 -0.91
N PHE A 142 3.23 6.94 -0.40
CA PHE A 142 2.74 5.78 -1.13
C PHE A 142 1.80 6.29 -2.21
N VAL A 143 2.35 6.37 -3.42
CA VAL A 143 1.61 6.47 -4.69
C VAL A 143 1.96 5.24 -5.54
#